data_AF-A0AA44Q556-F1
#
_entry.id   AF-A0AA44Q556-F1
#
_cell.length_a   1.000
_cell.length_b   1.000
_cell.length_c   1.000
_cell.angle_alpha   90.00
_cell.angle_beta   90.00
_cell.angle_gamma   90.00
#
_symmetry.space_group_name_H-M   'P 1'
#
loop_
_entity.id
_entity.type
_entity.pdbx_description
1 polymer ?
#
loop_
_entity_poly.entity_id
_entity_poly.type
_entity_poly.pdbx_seq_one_letter_code
_entity_poly.pdbx_strand_id
1 'polypeptide(L)' 'AMLLPGKVGFADEHAWRFNPSYLPPQLARYFTRFGAPWPQIRETNLRLLLESAPKGFSPDWVQYQQNRG' A
#
# COMPACT_ATOMS: atom_id res chain seq x y z
N ALA A 1 2.47 -3.35 8.27
CA ALA A 1 1.06 -3.40 7.85
C ALA A 1 0.91 -2.72 6.50
N MET A 2 0.01 -3.22 5.66
CA MET A 2 -0.38 -2.65 4.36
C MET A 2 -1.91 -2.67 4.26
N LEU A 3 -2.49 -1.71 3.53
CA LEU A 3 -3.92 -1.72 3.23
C LEU A 3 -4.16 -2.60 2.00
N LEU A 4 -4.94 -3.68 2.16
CA LEU A 4 -5.39 -4.47 1.02
C LEU A 4 -6.53 -3.76 0.28
N PRO A 5 -6.65 -3.91 -1.05
CA PRO A 5 -7.76 -3.37 -1.83
C PRO A 5 -9.14 -3.93 -1.43
N GLY A 6 -9.17 -5.10 -0.78
CA GLY A 6 -10.41 -5.69 -0.29
C GLY A 6 -10.15 -6.87 0.63
N LYS A 7 -11.22 -7.39 1.23
CA LYS A 7 -11.14 -8.46 2.23
C LYS A 7 -10.65 -9.81 1.70
N VAL A 8 -10.84 -10.10 0.41
CA VAL A 8 -10.58 -11.40 -0.23
C VAL A 8 -9.99 -11.16 -1.62
N GLY A 9 -9.03 -12.00 -2.03
CA GLY A 9 -8.50 -12.04 -3.41
C GLY A 9 -7.28 -11.15 -3.68
N PHE A 10 -6.65 -10.58 -2.66
CA PHE A 10 -5.51 -9.65 -2.80
C PHE A 10 -4.25 -10.08 -2.06
N ALA A 11 -4.30 -11.23 -1.38
CA ALA A 11 -3.20 -11.80 -0.62
C ALA A 11 -3.15 -13.31 -0.90
N ASP A 12 -2.02 -13.76 -1.43
CA ASP A 12 -1.63 -15.16 -1.57
C ASP A 12 -0.49 -15.47 -0.57
N GLU A 13 0.01 -16.70 -0.53
CA GLU A 13 1.04 -17.14 0.44
C GLU A 13 2.31 -16.28 0.41
N HIS A 14 2.74 -15.83 -0.79
CA HIS A 14 3.99 -15.08 -0.99
C HIS A 14 3.82 -13.85 -1.88
N ALA A 15 2.59 -13.45 -2.19
CA ALA A 15 2.30 -12.35 -3.09
C ALA A 15 1.10 -11.52 -2.62
N TRP A 16 1.17 -10.21 -2.82
CA TRP A 16 0.11 -9.28 -2.47
C TRP A 16 -0.12 -8.30 -3.60
N ARG A 17 -1.38 -8.03 -3.91
CA ARG A 17 -1.78 -7.05 -4.92
C ARG A 17 -2.29 -5.79 -4.23
N PHE A 18 -1.75 -4.64 -4.62
CA PHE A 18 -2.12 -3.33 -4.10
C PHE A 18 -2.63 -2.42 -5.22
N ASN A 19 -3.37 -1.39 -4.82
CA ASN A 19 -3.80 -0.30 -5.69
C ASN A 19 -3.36 1.03 -5.06
N PRO A 20 -2.37 1.74 -5.64
CA PRO A 20 -1.85 3.00 -5.11
C PRO A 20 -2.91 4.10 -4.92
N SER A 21 -4.04 4.04 -5.63
CA SER A 21 -5.11 5.06 -5.53
C SER A 21 -6.01 4.91 -4.30
N TYR A 22 -5.97 3.77 -3.59
CA TYR A 22 -6.98 3.44 -2.58
C TYR A 22 -6.83 4.19 -1.25
N LEU A 23 -5.62 4.68 -0.93
CA LEU A 23 -5.39 5.43 0.29
C LEU A 23 -4.70 6.76 -0.01
N PRO A 24 -5.46 7.85 -0.18
CA PRO A 24 -4.92 9.20 -0.29
C PRO A 24 -4.01 9.55 0.91
N PRO A 25 -2.84 10.18 0.70
CA PRO A 25 -1.92 10.54 1.78
C PRO A 25 -2.54 11.37 2.92
N GLN A 26 -3.53 12.21 2.58
CA GLN A 26 -4.27 13.03 3.53
C GLN A 26 -5.09 12.17 4.50
N LEU A 27 -5.75 11.12 4.02
CA LEU A 27 -6.48 10.16 4.86
C LEU A 27 -5.52 9.29 5.66
N ALA A 28 -4.42 8.83 5.06
CA ALA A 28 -3.38 8.10 5.79
C ALA A 28 -2.84 8.91 6.98
N ARG A 29 -2.61 10.22 6.80
CA ARG A 29 -2.23 11.15 7.87
C ARG A 29 -3.35 11.36 8.87
N TYR A 30 -4.60 11.52 8.42
CA TYR A 30 -5.77 11.70 9.27
C TYR A 30 -5.95 10.52 10.24
N PHE A 31 -5.75 9.28 9.77
CA PHE A 31 -6.00 8.09 10.58
C PHE A 31 -4.93 7.84 11.65
N THR A 32 -3.74 8.45 11.56
CA THR A 32 -2.70 8.22 12.58
C THR A 32 -3.11 8.64 13.98
N ARG A 33 -4.14 9.50 14.14
CA ARG A 33 -4.69 9.86 15.46
C ARG A 33 -5.35 8.69 16.21
N PHE A 34 -5.71 7.61 15.50
CA PHE A 34 -6.42 6.47 16.09
C PHE A 34 -5.48 5.34 16.53
N GLY A 35 -4.16 5.58 16.53
CA GLY A 35 -3.18 4.57 16.93
C GLY A 35 -3.00 3.45 15.91
N ALA A 36 -2.52 2.29 16.34
CA ALA A 36 -2.24 1.16 15.47
C ALA A 36 -3.51 0.68 14.72
N PRO A 37 -3.41 0.27 13.44
CA PRO A 37 -2.19 0.12 12.63
C PRO A 37 -1.79 1.38 11.83
N TRP A 38 -2.49 2.50 11.99
CA TRP A 38 -2.46 3.63 11.05
C TRP A 38 -1.10 4.35 10.90
N PRO A 39 -0.28 4.56 11.96
CA PRO A 39 1.06 5.12 11.79
C PRO A 39 1.93 4.30 10.84
N GLN A 40 1.89 2.96 10.92
CA GLN A 40 2.68 2.11 10.04
C GLN A 40 2.12 2.11 8.61
N ILE A 41 0.78 2.06 8.46
CA ILE A 41 0.12 2.14 7.15
C ILE A 41 0.46 3.46 6.44
N ARG A 42 0.58 4.59 7.16
CA ARG A 42 1.01 5.86 6.56
C ARG A 42 2.38 5.75 5.89
N GLU A 43 3.36 5.21 6.60
CA GLU A 43 4.73 5.08 6.08
C GLU A 43 4.79 4.12 4.89
N THR A 44 4.12 2.97 4.99
CA THR A 44 4.13 1.98 3.90
C THR A 44 3.31 2.42 2.69
N ASN A 45 2.25 3.23 2.88
CA ASN A 45 1.51 3.85 1.78
C ASN A 45 2.38 4.86 1.02
N LEU A 46 3.21 5.64 1.71
CA LEU A 46 4.16 6.54 1.04
C LEU A 46 5.19 5.76 0.22
N ARG A 47 5.72 4.67 0.77
CA ARG A 47 6.61 3.77 0.02
C ARG A 47 5.93 3.18 -1.22
N LEU A 48 4.68 2.72 -1.10
CA LEU A 48 3.90 2.20 -2.23
C LEU A 48 3.80 3.23 -3.37
N LEU A 49 3.48 4.49 -3.05
CA LEU A 49 3.35 5.55 -4.06
C LEU A 49 4.68 5.84 -4.79
N LEU A 50 5.79 5.90 -4.04
CA LEU A 50 7.10 6.26 -4.58
C LEU A 50 7.77 5.09 -5.31
N GLU A 51 7.76 3.90 -4.72
CA GLU A 51 8.51 2.73 -5.21
C GLU A 51 7.79 2.03 -6.38
N SER A 52 6.47 2.20 -6.53
CA SER A 52 5.72 1.61 -7.66
C SER A 52 5.76 2.42 -8.95
N ALA A 53 6.31 3.64 -8.92
CA ALA A 53 6.32 4.58 -10.05
C ALA A 53 7.76 4.93 -10.50
N PRO A 54 8.61 3.96 -10.92
CA PRO A 54 10.03 4.18 -11.22
C PRO A 54 10.29 5.16 -12.38
N LYS A 55 9.27 5.47 -13.18
CA LYS A 55 9.31 6.41 -14.30
C LYS A 55 8.37 7.61 -14.12
N GLY A 56 7.84 7.82 -12.91
CA GLY A 56 6.93 8.92 -12.60
C GLY A 56 5.45 8.67 -12.96
N PHE A 57 5.10 7.44 -13.35
CA PHE A 57 3.72 7.03 -13.64
C PHE A 57 3.28 6.00 -12.60
N SER A 58 2.23 6.31 -11.84
CA SER A 58 1.68 5.39 -10.85
C SER A 58 0.81 4.33 -11.55
N PRO A 59 0.97 3.03 -11.24
CA PRO A 59 0.15 2.00 -11.84
C PRO A 59 -1.22 1.91 -11.15
N ASP A 60 -2.24 1.45 -11.88
CA ASP A 60 -3.54 1.11 -11.29
C ASP A 60 -3.40 -0.05 -10.28
N TRP A 61 -2.57 -1.04 -10.62
CA TRP A 61 -2.32 -2.22 -9.80
C TRP A 61 -0.84 -2.57 -9.79
N VAL A 62 -0.33 -2.95 -8.61
CA VAL A 62 1.06 -3.42 -8.43
C VAL A 62 1.07 -4.64 -7.53
N GLN A 63 1.98 -5.57 -7.80
CA GLN A 63 2.16 -6.78 -7.00
C GLN A 63 3.48 -6.72 -6.25
N TYR A 64 3.45 -7.00 -4.96
CA TYR A 64 4.63 -7.29 -4.16
C TYR A 64 4.80 -8.80 -4.03
N GLN A 65 6.03 -9.31 -4.24
CA GLN A 65 6.37 -10.72 -4.05
C GLN A 65 7.47 -10.85 -3.00
N GLN A 66 7.26 -11.75 -2.04
CA GLN A 66 8.31 -12.08 -1.08
C GLN A 66 9.52 -12.66 -1.83
N ASN A 67 10.73 -12.19 -1.50
CA ASN A 67 11.99 -12.61 -2.11
C ASN A 67 12.18 -12.26 -3.60
N ARG A 68 11.34 -11.38 -4.16
CA ARG A 68 11.61 -10.70 -5.43
C ARG A 68 11.50 -9.20 -5.22
N GLY A 69 12.57 -8.62 -4.65
CA GLY A 69 12.80 -7.19 -4.57
C GLY A 69 13.78 -6.75 -5.63
#